data_AF-D2J0M1-F1
#
_entry.id   AF-D2J0M1-F1
#
_cell.length_a   1.000
_cell.length_b   1.000
_cell.length_c   1.000
_cell.angle_alpha   90.00
_cell.angle_beta   90.00
_cell.angle_gamma   90.00
#
_symmetry.space_group_name_H-M   'P 1'
#
loop_
_entity.id
_entity.type
_entity.pdbx_description
1 polymer ?
#
loop_
_entity_poly.entity_id
_entity_poly.type
_entity_poly.pdbx_seq_one_letter_code
_entity_poly.pdbx_strand_id
1 'polypeptide(L)' 'KKPHRYRPGTVALREIRRYQKSTELLIRKLPFQRLVREIAQDFKTDLRFQSSAVMALQEASEAYL' A
#
# COMPACT_ATOMS: atom_id res chain seq x y z
N LYS A 1 -18.36 29.97 -15.99
CA LYS A 1 -19.03 29.18 -14.93
C LYS A 1 -18.03 28.94 -13.80
N LYS A 2 -18.36 29.23 -12.53
CA LYS A 2 -17.48 28.86 -11.41
C LYS A 2 -17.45 27.32 -11.26
N PRO A 3 -16.29 26.69 -11.05
CA PRO A 3 -16.22 25.25 -10.81
C PRO A 3 -16.90 24.89 -9.49
N HIS A 4 -17.69 23.82 -9.49
CA HIS A 4 -18.32 23.31 -8.28
C HIS A 4 -17.24 22.77 -7.32
N ARG A 5 -17.29 23.18 -6.05
CA ARG A 5 -16.40 22.69 -4.99
C ARG A 5 -17.21 21.93 -3.94
N TYR A 6 -16.80 20.69 -3.65
CA TYR A 6 -17.40 19.91 -2.57
C TYR A 6 -17.11 20.54 -1.20
N ARG A 7 -18.04 20.36 -0.26
CA ARG A 7 -17.84 20.75 1.14
C ARG A 7 -16.72 19.91 1.77
N PRO A 8 -15.93 20.47 2.72
CA PRO A 8 -14.97 19.69 3.49
C PRO A 8 -15.61 18.41 4.07
N GLY A 9 -14.87 17.30 4.07
CA GLY A 9 -15.35 16.00 4.52
C GLY A 9 -16.16 15.19 3.49
N THR A 10 -16.78 15.83 2.48
CA THR A 10 -17.58 15.10 1.48
C THR A 10 -16.75 14.14 0.63
N VAL A 11 -15.54 14.56 0.23
CA VAL A 11 -14.62 13.73 -0.56
C VAL A 11 -13.97 12.67 0.32
N ALA A 12 -13.56 13.02 1.55
CA ALA A 12 -12.98 12.08 2.51
C ALA A 12 -13.93 10.91 2.84
N LEU A 13 -15.21 11.18 3.13
CA LEU A 13 -16.21 10.13 3.37
C LEU A 13 -16.44 9.24 2.14
N ARG A 14 -16.30 9.79 0.94
CA ARG A 14 -16.40 9.02 -0.31
C ARG A 14 -15.20 8.10 -0.49
N GLU A 15 -13.99 8.58 -0.18
CA GLU A 15 -12.76 7.80 -0.23
C GLU A 15 -12.76 6.68 0.80
N ILE A 16 -13.19 6.95 2.04
CA ILE A 16 -13.33 5.91 3.09
C ILE A 16 -14.25 4.79 2.61
N ARG A 17 -15.45 5.12 2.11
CA ARG A 17 -16.40 4.11 1.60
C ARG A 17 -15.83 3.34 0.41
N ARG A 18 -15.04 3.99 -0.45
CA ARG A 18 -14.37 3.34 -1.58
C ARG A 18 -13.35 2.32 -1.08
N TYR A 19 -12.44 2.74 -0.21
CA TYR A 19 -11.34 1.89 0.27
C TYR A 19 -11.83 0.75 1.16
N GLN A 20 -12.86 0.97 1.98
CA GLN A 20 -13.48 -0.10 2.77
C GLN A 20 -14.21 -1.16 1.91
N LYS A 21 -14.60 -0.83 0.67
CA LYS A 21 -15.29 -1.77 -0.23
C LYS A 21 -14.31 -2.57 -1.09
N SER A 22 -13.13 -2.02 -1.38
CA SER A 22 -12.10 -2.67 -2.18
C SER A 22 -11.14 -3.49 -1.33
N THR A 23 -10.44 -4.42 -1.97
CA THR A 23 -9.35 -5.22 -1.36
C THR A 23 -8.03 -5.00 -2.10
N GLU A 24 -7.90 -3.88 -2.81
CA GLU A 24 -6.68 -3.54 -3.53
C GLU A 24 -5.61 -3.08 -2.53
N LEU A 25 -4.36 -3.48 -2.77
CA LEU A 25 -3.22 -2.97 -2.02
C LEU A 25 -3.04 -1.48 -2.30
N LEU A 26 -2.95 -0.70 -1.23
CA LEU A 26 -2.86 0.76 -1.25
C LEU A 26 -1.40 1.22 -1.34
N ILE A 27 -0.44 0.43 -0.86
CA ILE A 27 0.98 0.74 -0.95
C ILE A 27 1.49 0.34 -2.34
N ARG A 28 2.29 1.21 -2.97
CA ARG A 28 2.87 0.91 -4.29
C ARG A 28 3.87 -0.25 -4.18
N LYS A 29 3.71 -1.25 -5.06
CA LYS A 29 4.51 -2.50 -5.05
C LYS A 29 6.02 -2.29 -5.18
N LEU A 30 6.49 -1.43 -6.09
CA LEU A 30 7.94 -1.25 -6.33
C LEU A 30 8.66 -0.61 -5.13
N PRO A 31 8.16 0.50 -4.54
CA PRO A 31 8.72 1.03 -3.30
C PRO A 31 8.69 0.02 -2.14
N PHE A 32 7.59 -0.70 -1.96
CA PHE A 32 7.49 -1.73 -0.92
C PHE A 32 8.52 -2.83 -1.10
N GLN A 33 8.68 -3.34 -2.33
CA GLN A 33 9.70 -4.34 -2.65
C GLN A 33 11.12 -3.84 -2.39
N ARG A 34 11.44 -2.57 -2.69
CA ARG A 34 12.76 -1.99 -2.40
C ARG A 34 13.02 -1.95 -0.89
N LEU A 35 12.03 -1.53 -0.11
CA LEU A 35 12.11 -1.51 1.35
C LEU A 35 12.33 -2.90 1.94
N VAL A 36 11.60 -3.92 1.45
CA VAL A 36 11.80 -5.31 1.89
C VAL A 36 13.24 -5.77 1.64
N ARG A 37 13.83 -5.42 0.48
CA ARG A 37 15.21 -5.77 0.14
C ARG A 37 16.24 -5.02 0.97
N GLU A 38 16.00 -3.73 1.21
CA GLU A 38 16.85 -2.89 2.05
C GLU A 38 16.95 -3.48 3.46
N ILE A 39 15.81 -3.75 4.10
CA ILE A 39 15.76 -4.37 5.44
C ILE A 39 16.43 -5.75 5.44
N ALA A 40 16.15 -6.59 4.44
CA ALA A 40 16.71 -7.94 4.37
C ALA A 40 18.24 -7.94 4.22
N GLN A 41 18.81 -6.92 3.57
CA GLN A 41 20.23 -6.79 3.34
C GLN A 41 21.02 -6.60 4.65
N ASP A 42 20.40 -5.98 5.66
CA ASP A 42 21.00 -5.83 7.00
C ASP A 42 21.12 -7.17 7.75
N PHE A 43 20.28 -8.16 7.41
CA PHE A 43 20.33 -9.50 8.03
C PHE A 43 21.23 -10.46 7.25
N LYS A 44 21.15 -10.46 5.93
CA LYS A 44 21.96 -11.32 5.06
C LYS A 44 22.03 -10.75 3.65
N THR A 45 23.25 -10.62 3.14
CA THR A 45 23.50 -10.19 1.76
C THR A 45 23.07 -11.27 0.75
N ASP A 46 22.76 -10.84 -0.47
CA ASP A 46 22.43 -11.71 -1.62
C ASP A 46 21.19 -12.60 -1.47
N LEU A 47 20.25 -12.21 -0.61
CA LEU A 47 18.95 -12.88 -0.50
C LEU A 47 18.08 -12.67 -1.76
N ARG A 48 17.48 -13.78 -2.21
CA ARG A 48 16.45 -13.79 -3.25
C ARG A 48 15.08 -14.00 -2.63
N PHE A 49 14.12 -13.22 -3.12
CA PHE A 49 12.73 -13.31 -2.70
C PHE A 49 11.89 -13.88 -3.84
N GLN A 50 11.03 -14.84 -3.50
CA GLN A 50 9.94 -15.23 -4.39
C GLN A 50 8.95 -14.07 -4.53
N SER A 51 8.35 -13.92 -5.71
CA SER A 51 7.35 -12.87 -5.94
C SER A 51 6.16 -12.96 -4.99
N SER A 52 5.67 -14.17 -4.71
CA SER A 52 4.58 -14.42 -3.76
C SER A 52 4.97 -14.07 -2.32
N ALA A 53 6.23 -14.25 -1.92
CA ALA A 53 6.69 -13.89 -0.58
C ALA A 53 6.62 -12.37 -0.35
N VAL A 54 7.04 -11.58 -1.34
CA VAL A 54 6.92 -10.10 -1.26
C VAL A 54 5.46 -9.67 -1.21
N MET A 55 4.59 -10.33 -1.99
CA MET A 55 3.14 -10.05 -1.96
C MET A 55 2.53 -10.39 -0.59
N ALA A 56 2.86 -11.54 -0.01
CA ALA A 56 2.37 -11.95 1.31
C ALA A 56 2.83 -10.98 2.42
N LEU A 57 4.08 -10.52 2.37
CA LEU A 57 4.59 -9.50 3.28
C LEU A 57 3.80 -8.20 3.16
N GLN A 58 3.45 -7.80 1.93
CA GLN A 58 2.66 -6.59 1.70
C GLN A 58 1.23 -6.73 2.23
N GLU A 59 0.56 -7.84 1.94
CA GLU A 59 -0.78 -8.14 2.44
C GLU A 59 -0.82 -8.12 3.98
N ALA A 60 0.13 -8.78 4.63
CA ALA A 60 0.21 -8.79 6.10
C ALA A 60 0.51 -7.40 6.69
N SER A 61 1.39 -6.62 6.05
CA SER A 61 1.74 -5.28 6.54
C SER A 61 0.60 -4.29 6.38
N GLU A 62 -0.11 -4.32 5.25
CA GLU A 62 -1.27 -3.44 5.02
C GLU A 62 -2.48 -3.84 5.86
N ALA A 63 -2.63 -5.12 6.21
CA ALA A 63 -3.69 -5.55 7.14
C ALA A 63 -3.40 -5.14 8.60
N TYR A 64 -2.13 -4.92 8.96
CA TYR A 64 -1.73 -4.51 10.30
C TYR A 64 -1.89 -3.01 10.57
N LEU A 65 -1.66 -2.18 9.54
CA LEU A 65 -1.76 -0.71 9.61
C LEU A 65 -3.21 -0.23 9.59
#